data_AF-A0AA35X381-F1
#
_entry.id   AF-A0AA35X381-F1
#
_cell.length_a   1.000
_cell.length_b   1.000
_cell.length_c   1.000
_cell.angle_alpha   90.00
_cell.angle_beta   90.00
_cell.angle_gamma   90.00
#
_symmetry.space_group_name_H-M   'P 1'
#
loop_
_entity.id
_entity.type
_entity.pdbx_description
1 polymer ?
#
loop_
_entity_poly.entity_id
_entity_poly.type
_entity_poly.pdbx_seq_one_letter_code
_entity_poly.pdbx_strand_id
1 'polypeptide(L)'
;MRMYYTSTAREYDAGILTFGHDITPDQIIPPNAKSFTTTAILTGECTEAILPEDGIRVFGNFLHTHVVGHGLTVQHFRKNPECDVYEELEPIDRNLQYDFNYQQITHLKREVVIKPGDVVQLKCFYGTEGVDGVTLGGLSTRNEMCFTFLVYYPAVDFQIAISRIESSALRDYLKSLPSGDQIVNGTEIDYSKLNTVDWDVDKFQETVDESMQGAFCRGEGNAIYRVTKFPEIGCPYIAPDQCTTEATEATEGGVVLRASVALLLLLSLLAATLG
;
A
#
# COMPACT_ATOMS: atom_id res chain seq x y z
N MET A 1 1.22 26.17 -6.74
CA MET A 1 0.75 25.82 -5.38
C MET A 1 0.38 27.10 -4.63
N ARG A 2 -0.71 27.12 -3.86
CA ARG A 2 -1.09 28.22 -2.98
C ARG A 2 -1.31 27.65 -1.58
N MET A 3 -0.68 28.25 -0.57
CA MET A 3 -0.76 27.81 0.82
C MET A 3 -1.59 28.80 1.64
N TYR A 4 -2.50 28.27 2.46
CA TYR A 4 -3.31 29.04 3.40
C TYR A 4 -2.90 28.62 4.82
N TYR A 5 -2.48 29.56 5.65
CA TYR A 5 -1.96 29.30 6.99
C TYR A 5 -2.53 30.29 8.01
N THR A 6 -2.46 29.92 9.29
CA THR A 6 -2.82 30.77 10.43
C THR A 6 -1.61 30.92 11.35
N SER A 7 -1.50 32.05 12.05
CA SER A 7 -0.47 32.27 13.08
C SER A 7 -0.79 31.55 14.40
N THR A 8 -2.04 31.12 14.59
CA THR A 8 -2.48 30.40 15.79
C THR A 8 -2.35 28.91 15.55
N ALA A 9 -1.58 28.22 16.39
CA ALA A 9 -1.46 26.77 16.36
C ALA A 9 -2.81 26.11 16.59
N ARG A 10 -3.09 25.04 15.86
CA ARG A 10 -4.23 24.16 16.14
C ARG A 10 -3.85 23.15 17.23
N GLU A 11 -4.83 22.43 17.74
CA GLU A 11 -4.63 21.44 18.79
C GLU A 11 -3.66 20.32 18.37
N TYR A 12 -3.78 19.84 17.13
CA TYR A 12 -2.92 18.80 16.58
C TYR A 12 -2.27 19.23 15.27
N ASP A 13 -1.02 18.81 15.11
CA ASP A 13 -0.35 18.79 13.81
C ASP A 13 -0.87 17.62 12.98
N ALA A 14 -0.96 17.81 11.66
CA ALA A 14 -1.34 16.77 10.72
C ALA A 14 -0.11 16.21 10.01
N GLY A 15 -0.09 14.89 9.82
CA GLY A 15 0.95 14.15 9.11
C GLY A 15 0.44 13.48 7.85
N ILE A 16 1.39 12.99 7.04
CA ILE A 16 1.11 12.11 5.89
C ILE A 16 1.95 10.85 6.06
N LEU A 17 1.30 9.69 6.15
CA LEU A 17 1.95 8.39 6.20
C LEU A 17 1.95 7.83 4.78
N THR A 18 3.14 7.73 4.21
CA THR A 18 3.34 7.11 2.90
C THR A 18 3.51 5.61 3.08
N PHE A 19 2.59 4.82 2.53
CA PHE A 19 2.61 3.38 2.65
C PHE A 19 2.37 2.71 1.28
N GLY A 20 3.15 1.70 0.92
CA GLY A 20 2.95 1.00 -0.35
C GLY A 20 3.87 -0.16 -0.62
N HIS A 21 3.84 -0.63 -1.87
CA HIS A 21 4.84 -1.57 -2.38
C HIS A 21 6.15 -0.83 -2.63
N ASP A 22 7.29 -1.48 -2.38
CA ASP A 22 8.60 -0.90 -2.69
C ASP A 22 8.72 -0.52 -4.18
N ILE A 23 9.34 0.62 -4.50
CA ILE A 23 9.46 1.13 -5.87
C ILE A 23 10.69 0.51 -6.54
N THR A 24 10.62 -0.81 -6.74
CA THR A 24 11.68 -1.59 -7.38
C THR A 24 11.10 -2.48 -8.47
N PRO A 25 11.96 -2.96 -9.40
CA PRO A 25 11.54 -3.95 -10.37
C PRO A 25 11.07 -5.30 -9.78
N ASP A 26 11.20 -5.52 -8.46
CA ASP A 26 10.61 -6.68 -7.79
C ASP A 26 9.07 -6.66 -7.83
N GLN A 27 8.45 -5.49 -8.02
CA GLN A 27 7.04 -5.41 -8.38
C GLN A 27 6.87 -5.87 -9.82
N ILE A 28 6.51 -7.13 -10.02
CA ILE A 28 6.30 -7.71 -11.35
C ILE A 28 4.80 -7.86 -11.58
N ILE A 29 4.31 -7.29 -12.68
CA ILE A 29 2.94 -7.46 -13.17
C ILE A 29 3.04 -8.17 -14.52
N PRO A 30 2.60 -9.44 -14.62
CA PRO A 30 2.68 -10.21 -15.85
C PRO A 30 1.95 -9.54 -17.03
N PRO A 31 2.37 -9.76 -18.29
CA PRO A 31 1.65 -9.30 -19.47
C PRO A 31 0.31 -10.01 -19.63
N ASN A 32 -0.65 -9.37 -20.30
CA ASN A 32 -1.96 -9.94 -20.63
C ASN A 32 -2.77 -10.46 -19.42
N ALA A 33 -2.46 -9.97 -18.22
CA ALA A 33 -3.22 -10.30 -17.03
C ALA A 33 -4.54 -9.53 -17.04
N LYS A 34 -5.66 -10.26 -16.95
CA LYS A 34 -6.99 -9.66 -16.73
C LYS A 34 -7.11 -8.97 -15.39
N SER A 35 -6.48 -9.58 -14.38
CA SER A 35 -6.43 -9.08 -13.02
C SER A 35 -5.18 -9.65 -12.36
N PHE A 36 -4.32 -8.79 -11.85
CA PHE A 36 -3.19 -9.15 -10.99
C PHE A 36 -3.17 -8.20 -9.79
N THR A 37 -2.90 -8.71 -8.60
CA THR A 37 -2.94 -7.94 -7.36
C THR A 37 -1.53 -7.81 -6.80
N THR A 38 -1.02 -6.58 -6.73
CA THR A 38 0.11 -6.29 -5.84
C THR A 38 -0.45 -5.97 -4.46
N THR A 39 0.09 -6.66 -3.47
CA THR A 39 -0.25 -6.45 -2.07
C THR A 39 0.95 -5.88 -1.32
N ALA A 40 0.74 -4.82 -0.54
CA ALA A 40 1.70 -4.31 0.41
C ALA A 40 1.15 -4.38 1.85
N ILE A 41 2.03 -4.45 2.85
CA ILE A 41 1.70 -4.59 4.26
C ILE A 41 2.48 -3.59 5.13
N LEU A 42 1.73 -2.82 5.92
CA LEU A 42 2.22 -2.09 7.08
C LEU A 42 2.00 -2.98 8.30
N THR A 43 3.08 -3.47 8.89
CA THR A 43 2.99 -4.50 9.92
C THR A 43 2.61 -3.94 11.28
N GLY A 44 2.07 -4.80 12.14
CA GLY A 44 1.74 -4.47 13.53
C GLY A 44 2.97 -4.04 14.33
N GLU A 45 4.16 -4.59 14.04
CA GLU A 45 5.40 -4.15 14.68
C GLU A 45 5.78 -2.72 14.31
N CYS A 46 5.50 -2.30 13.07
CA CYS A 46 5.74 -0.94 12.63
C CYS A 46 4.80 0.05 13.30
N THR A 47 3.50 -0.29 13.37
CA THR A 47 2.51 0.56 14.05
C THR A 47 2.76 0.58 15.56
N GLU A 48 3.08 -0.55 16.19
CA GLU A 48 3.42 -0.66 17.61
C GLU A 48 4.63 0.21 17.99
N ALA A 49 5.67 0.22 17.15
CA ALA A 49 6.90 0.90 17.49
C ALA A 49 6.85 2.42 17.27
N ILE A 50 5.93 2.92 16.43
CA ILE A 50 5.94 4.31 15.97
C ILE A 50 4.69 5.08 16.41
N LEU A 51 3.54 4.44 16.54
CA LEU A 51 2.29 5.12 16.90
C LEU A 51 2.21 5.35 18.41
N PRO A 52 1.54 6.42 18.87
CA PRO A 52 1.31 6.65 20.29
C PRO A 52 0.25 5.66 20.81
N GLU A 53 0.11 5.55 22.13
CA GLU A 53 -0.82 4.60 22.78
C GLU A 53 -2.27 4.74 22.28
N ASP A 54 -2.75 5.98 22.09
CA ASP A 54 -4.10 6.25 21.58
C ASP A 54 -4.23 6.09 20.05
N GLY A 55 -3.12 5.85 19.36
CA GLY A 55 -3.05 5.74 17.90
C GLY A 55 -3.14 7.07 17.17
N ILE A 56 -3.39 6.97 15.86
CA ILE A 56 -3.62 8.11 14.96
C ILE A 56 -5.03 8.05 14.37
N ARG A 57 -5.58 9.22 14.04
CA ARG A 57 -6.87 9.41 13.37
C ARG A 57 -6.63 9.79 11.93
N VAL A 58 -6.89 8.85 11.03
CA VAL A 58 -6.85 9.07 9.58
C VAL A 58 -8.16 9.73 9.16
N PHE A 59 -8.07 10.89 8.51
CA PHE A 59 -9.24 11.66 8.06
C PHE A 59 -9.26 11.88 6.54
N GLY A 60 -8.19 11.53 5.84
CA GLY A 60 -8.14 11.57 4.39
C GLY A 60 -7.12 10.58 3.82
N ASN A 61 -7.22 10.33 2.53
CA ASN A 61 -6.30 9.42 1.83
C ASN A 61 -6.07 9.85 0.38
N PHE A 62 -4.90 9.54 -0.17
CA PHE A 62 -4.60 9.63 -1.60
C PHE A 62 -4.19 8.24 -2.08
N LEU A 63 -4.92 7.69 -3.04
CA LEU A 63 -4.60 6.39 -3.67
C LEU A 63 -3.78 6.62 -4.94
N HIS A 64 -2.73 5.83 -5.13
CA HIS A 64 -1.80 6.00 -6.24
C HIS A 64 -1.41 4.68 -6.90
N THR A 65 -1.66 4.61 -8.20
CA THR A 65 -1.01 3.68 -9.15
C THR A 65 -0.60 4.46 -10.40
N HIS A 66 0.10 3.82 -11.33
CA HIS A 66 0.28 4.33 -12.69
C HIS A 66 -0.85 3.83 -13.62
N VAL A 67 -0.54 3.58 -14.90
CA VAL A 67 -1.52 3.53 -15.99
C VAL A 67 -2.34 2.25 -16.02
N VAL A 68 -1.80 1.12 -15.55
CA VAL A 68 -2.47 -0.19 -15.65
C VAL A 68 -3.23 -0.54 -14.38
N GLY A 69 -3.17 0.29 -13.34
CA GLY A 69 -3.98 0.18 -12.13
C GLY A 69 -5.42 0.62 -12.35
N HIS A 70 -6.38 -0.22 -11.95
CA HIS A 70 -7.82 0.06 -12.10
C HIS A 70 -8.59 -0.01 -10.78
N GLY A 71 -7.93 -0.36 -9.67
CA GLY A 71 -8.56 -0.26 -8.36
C GLY A 71 -7.59 -0.46 -7.20
N LEU A 72 -7.96 0.07 -6.04
CA LEU A 72 -7.22 -0.14 -4.79
C LEU A 72 -8.17 -0.32 -3.60
N THR A 73 -7.70 -1.06 -2.60
CA THR A 73 -8.32 -1.16 -1.27
C THR A 73 -7.27 -1.04 -0.18
N VAL A 74 -7.56 -0.26 0.85
CA VAL A 74 -6.76 -0.14 2.08
C VAL A 74 -7.49 -0.89 3.20
N GLN A 75 -7.11 -2.13 3.43
CA GLN A 75 -7.70 -3.00 4.45
C GLN A 75 -7.04 -2.76 5.81
N HIS A 76 -7.82 -2.90 6.89
CA HIS A 76 -7.39 -2.63 8.25
C HIS A 76 -7.68 -3.85 9.13
N PHE A 77 -6.68 -4.32 9.86
CA PHE A 77 -6.78 -5.49 10.71
C PHE A 77 -6.29 -5.20 12.11
N ARG A 78 -6.95 -5.83 13.08
CA ARG A 78 -6.58 -5.76 14.50
C ARG A 78 -6.59 -7.16 15.10
N LYS A 79 -5.61 -7.45 15.94
CA LYS A 79 -5.62 -8.70 16.72
C LYS A 79 -6.84 -8.73 17.61
N ASN A 80 -7.64 -9.79 17.48
CA ASN A 80 -8.80 -10.00 18.32
C ASN A 80 -8.75 -11.44 18.84
N PRO A 81 -8.55 -11.65 20.16
CA PRO A 81 -8.52 -12.98 20.75
C PRO A 81 -9.79 -13.82 20.51
N GLU A 82 -10.93 -13.18 20.25
CA GLU A 82 -12.19 -13.89 19.92
C GLU A 82 -12.21 -14.43 18.49
N CYS A 83 -11.29 -13.96 17.64
CA CYS A 83 -11.15 -14.31 16.23
C CYS A 83 -9.94 -15.21 15.96
N ASP A 84 -9.32 -15.78 17.01
CA ASP A 84 -8.09 -16.59 17.02
C ASP A 84 -6.81 -15.90 16.49
N VAL A 85 -6.93 -14.99 15.52
CA VAL A 85 -5.83 -14.28 14.86
C VAL A 85 -6.19 -12.79 14.66
N TYR A 86 -6.64 -12.38 13.47
CA TYR A 86 -7.04 -11.01 13.16
C TYR A 86 -8.53 -10.91 12.86
N GLU A 87 -9.12 -9.82 13.34
CA GLU A 87 -10.37 -9.28 12.84
C GLU A 87 -10.05 -8.27 11.74
N GLU A 88 -10.72 -8.41 10.59
CA GLU A 88 -10.76 -7.39 9.56
C GLU A 88 -11.82 -6.34 9.95
N LEU A 89 -11.38 -5.09 10.04
CA LEU A 89 -12.22 -3.93 10.30
C LEU A 89 -12.73 -3.34 8.97
N GLU A 90 -13.62 -2.37 9.06
CA GLU A 90 -14.05 -1.62 7.87
C GLU A 90 -12.82 -1.07 7.12
N PRO A 91 -12.70 -1.31 5.80
CA PRO A 91 -11.58 -0.79 5.03
C PRO A 91 -11.43 0.72 5.19
N ILE A 92 -10.20 1.19 5.39
CA ILE A 92 -9.89 2.62 5.55
C ILE A 92 -10.33 3.40 4.32
N ASP A 93 -10.06 2.85 3.14
CA ASP A 93 -10.45 3.45 1.86
C ASP A 93 -10.56 2.38 0.76
N ARG A 94 -11.37 2.64 -0.27
CA ARG A 94 -11.58 1.76 -1.41
C ARG A 94 -12.02 2.55 -2.63
N ASN A 95 -11.29 2.36 -3.73
CA ASN A 95 -11.72 2.80 -5.05
C ASN A 95 -11.50 1.68 -6.07
N LEU A 96 -12.57 0.95 -6.43
CA LEU A 96 -12.49 -0.13 -7.43
C LEU A 96 -12.69 0.33 -8.87
N GLN A 97 -12.92 1.63 -9.08
CA GLN A 97 -13.06 2.24 -10.40
C GLN A 97 -12.03 3.37 -10.49
N TYR A 98 -10.79 3.03 -10.13
CA TYR A 98 -9.70 3.96 -10.11
C TYR A 98 -9.30 4.32 -11.55
N ASP A 99 -8.98 5.60 -11.78
CA ASP A 99 -8.45 6.10 -13.05
C ASP A 99 -7.17 6.88 -12.74
N PHE A 100 -6.06 6.47 -13.35
CA PHE A 100 -4.78 7.15 -13.26
C PHE A 100 -4.85 8.65 -13.55
N ASN A 101 -5.76 9.08 -14.42
CA ASN A 101 -5.94 10.48 -14.79
C ASN A 101 -6.78 11.26 -13.77
N TYR A 102 -7.39 10.57 -12.80
CA TYR A 102 -8.22 11.16 -11.75
C TYR A 102 -7.72 10.75 -10.35
N GLN A 103 -6.69 11.45 -9.88
CA GLN A 103 -6.11 11.24 -8.55
C GLN A 103 -6.34 12.47 -7.68
N GLN A 104 -6.89 12.25 -6.49
CA GLN A 104 -7.16 13.32 -5.53
C GLN A 104 -7.05 12.80 -4.11
N ILE A 105 -6.82 13.73 -3.16
CA ILE A 105 -7.01 13.43 -1.76
C ILE A 105 -8.52 13.37 -1.51
N THR A 106 -8.99 12.25 -0.98
CA THR A 106 -10.39 12.07 -0.57
C THR A 106 -10.46 12.19 0.94
N HIS A 107 -11.37 13.02 1.46
CA HIS A 107 -11.69 13.01 2.89
C HIS A 107 -12.56 11.80 3.20
N LEU A 108 -12.21 11.08 4.26
CA LEU A 108 -12.97 9.91 4.70
C LEU A 108 -14.29 10.36 5.31
N LYS A 109 -15.35 9.55 5.14
CA LYS A 109 -16.68 9.84 5.72
C LYS A 109 -16.64 9.90 7.24
N ARG A 110 -15.77 9.08 7.85
CA ARG A 110 -15.51 8.99 9.27
C ARG A 110 -14.02 8.85 9.47
N GLU A 111 -13.50 9.43 10.54
CA GLU A 111 -12.10 9.21 10.91
C GLU A 111 -11.88 7.75 11.30
N VAL A 112 -10.74 7.19 10.88
CA VAL A 112 -10.36 5.81 11.20
C VAL A 112 -9.19 5.84 12.17
N VAL A 113 -9.33 5.12 13.28
CA VAL A 113 -8.30 5.05 14.32
C VAL A 113 -7.40 3.84 14.08
N ILE A 114 -6.14 4.09 13.71
CA ILE A 114 -5.09 3.08 13.62
C ILE A 114 -4.33 3.10 14.94
N LYS A 115 -4.32 1.98 15.66
CA LYS A 115 -3.68 1.80 16.96
C LYS A 115 -2.32 1.08 16.83
N PRO A 116 -1.44 1.21 17.84
CA PRO A 116 -0.30 0.31 18.02
C PRO A 116 -0.72 -1.16 17.83
N GLY A 117 0.05 -1.91 17.03
CA GLY A 117 -0.19 -3.32 16.79
C GLY A 117 -1.17 -3.64 15.65
N ASP A 118 -1.87 -2.64 15.11
CA ASP A 118 -2.73 -2.81 13.94
C ASP A 118 -1.92 -3.08 12.68
N VAL A 119 -2.50 -3.86 11.76
CA VAL A 119 -1.94 -4.13 10.44
C VAL A 119 -2.78 -3.40 9.39
N VAL A 120 -2.12 -2.77 8.42
CA VAL A 120 -2.80 -2.17 7.25
C VAL A 120 -2.28 -2.83 5.98
N GLN A 121 -3.17 -3.24 5.10
CA GLN A 121 -2.80 -3.89 3.83
C GLN A 121 -3.33 -3.06 2.67
N LEU A 122 -2.44 -2.71 1.75
CA LEU A 122 -2.81 -2.05 0.50
C LEU A 122 -2.86 -3.13 -0.58
N LYS A 123 -4.00 -3.27 -1.25
CA LYS A 123 -4.11 -4.07 -2.47
C LYS A 123 -4.32 -3.13 -3.65
N CYS A 124 -3.51 -3.30 -4.69
CA CYS A 124 -3.64 -2.61 -5.96
C CYS A 124 -3.95 -3.64 -7.04
N PHE A 125 -5.02 -3.40 -7.79
CA PHE A 125 -5.51 -4.29 -8.86
C PHE A 125 -5.09 -3.73 -10.22
N TYR A 126 -4.43 -4.56 -11.02
CA TYR A 126 -3.88 -4.21 -12.31
C TYR A 126 -4.44 -5.08 -13.43
N GLY A 127 -4.61 -4.47 -14.60
CA GLY A 127 -4.98 -5.14 -15.84
C GLY A 127 -4.00 -4.77 -16.95
N THR A 128 -3.36 -5.77 -17.55
CA THR A 128 -2.33 -5.61 -18.58
C THR A 128 -2.73 -6.25 -19.91
N GLU A 129 -4.02 -6.50 -20.13
CA GLU A 129 -4.55 -6.90 -21.44
C GLU A 129 -4.19 -5.85 -22.52
N GLY A 130 -3.47 -6.29 -23.55
CA GLY A 130 -3.03 -5.39 -24.63
C GLY A 130 -1.83 -4.51 -24.28
N VAL A 131 -1.19 -4.71 -23.13
CA VAL A 131 0.09 -4.10 -22.78
C VAL A 131 1.23 -5.02 -23.26
N ASP A 132 2.15 -4.45 -24.02
CA ASP A 132 3.29 -5.19 -24.54
C ASP A 132 4.31 -5.49 -23.43
N GLY A 133 4.38 -6.77 -23.05
CA GLY A 133 5.39 -7.27 -22.11
C GLY A 133 5.08 -7.01 -20.63
N VAL A 134 6.02 -7.43 -19.78
CA VAL A 134 5.94 -7.33 -18.33
C VAL A 134 5.99 -5.87 -17.89
N THR A 135 5.06 -5.49 -17.01
CA THR A 135 5.11 -4.18 -16.34
C THR A 135 5.83 -4.32 -15.01
N LEU A 136 6.87 -3.51 -14.80
CA LEU A 136 7.72 -3.55 -13.61
C LEU A 136 7.49 -2.31 -12.74
N GLY A 137 7.73 -2.44 -11.43
CA GLY A 137 7.75 -1.31 -10.50
C GLY A 137 8.83 -0.29 -10.83
N GLY A 138 8.51 1.00 -10.66
CA GLY A 138 9.45 2.07 -10.98
C GLY A 138 8.81 3.45 -11.10
N LEU A 139 9.64 4.47 -11.39
CA LEU A 139 9.22 5.88 -11.42
C LEU A 139 8.56 6.33 -12.73
N SER A 140 8.76 5.60 -13.83
CA SER A 140 8.20 5.96 -15.13
C SER A 140 6.70 5.64 -15.19
N THR A 141 5.93 6.37 -15.99
CA THR A 141 4.52 6.02 -16.26
C THR A 141 4.36 4.70 -17.04
N ARG A 142 5.45 4.17 -17.63
CA ARG A 142 5.50 2.82 -18.21
C ARG A 142 5.80 1.74 -17.17
N ASN A 143 6.28 2.14 -16.00
CA ASN A 143 6.37 1.29 -14.81
C ASN A 143 5.07 1.39 -14.02
N GLU A 144 4.99 0.64 -12.93
CA GLU A 144 3.90 0.74 -11.96
C GLU A 144 4.34 1.14 -10.55
N MET A 145 3.35 1.56 -9.76
CA MET A 145 3.47 1.83 -8.33
C MET A 145 2.20 1.37 -7.61
N CYS A 146 2.34 1.02 -6.33
CA CYS A 146 1.21 0.71 -5.45
C CYS A 146 1.35 1.49 -4.15
N PHE A 147 0.70 2.65 -4.02
CA PHE A 147 0.82 3.50 -2.83
C PHE A 147 -0.51 4.05 -2.33
N THR A 148 -0.52 4.34 -1.03
CA THR A 148 -1.53 5.10 -0.33
C THR A 148 -0.84 6.14 0.54
N PHE A 149 -1.45 7.33 0.66
CA PHE A 149 -0.93 8.42 1.49
C PHE A 149 -2.01 8.81 2.49
N LEU A 150 -1.95 8.19 3.67
CA LEU A 150 -2.91 8.40 4.74
C LEU A 150 -2.64 9.77 5.37
N VAL A 151 -3.65 10.63 5.37
CA VAL A 151 -3.60 11.96 6.01
C VAL A 151 -4.21 11.83 7.39
N TYR A 152 -3.44 12.14 8.43
CA TYR A 152 -3.79 11.80 9.80
C TYR A 152 -3.37 12.87 10.82
N TYR A 153 -3.86 12.73 12.04
CA TYR A 153 -3.39 13.45 13.22
C TYR A 153 -3.51 12.56 14.48
N PRO A 154 -2.78 12.84 15.58
CA PRO A 154 -1.66 13.78 15.66
C PRO A 154 -0.48 13.30 14.79
N ALA A 155 0.28 14.24 14.23
CA ALA A 155 1.49 13.93 13.50
C ALA A 155 2.48 13.18 14.39
N VAL A 156 3.13 12.17 13.82
CA VAL A 156 4.21 11.41 14.46
C VAL A 156 5.41 11.34 13.54
N ASP A 157 6.54 10.96 14.11
CA ASP A 157 7.78 10.71 13.38
C ASP A 157 7.68 9.39 12.60
N PHE A 158 6.76 9.31 11.64
CA PHE A 158 6.55 8.19 10.74
C PHE A 158 6.54 8.69 9.30
N GLN A 159 7.62 8.42 8.57
CA GLN A 159 7.83 8.96 7.23
C GLN A 159 7.31 8.01 6.15
N ILE A 160 7.72 6.74 6.21
CA ILE A 160 7.46 5.78 5.14
C ILE A 160 7.37 4.35 5.67
N ALA A 161 6.44 3.58 5.09
CA ALA A 161 6.40 2.13 5.17
C ALA A 161 6.32 1.53 3.76
N ILE A 162 7.16 0.55 3.47
CA ILE A 162 7.16 -0.17 2.21
C ILE A 162 7.25 -1.66 2.46
N SER A 163 6.66 -2.46 1.59
CA SER A 163 6.89 -3.89 1.60
C SER A 163 6.96 -4.45 0.20
N ARG A 164 7.50 -5.65 0.07
CA ARG A 164 7.49 -6.43 -1.17
C ARG A 164 7.64 -7.90 -0.84
N ILE A 165 7.41 -8.75 -1.83
CA ILE A 165 7.80 -10.16 -1.73
C ILE A 165 9.26 -10.26 -1.29
N GLU A 166 9.54 -11.15 -0.35
CA GLU A 166 10.90 -11.35 0.15
C GLU A 166 11.81 -11.80 -1.01
N SER A 167 13.01 -11.21 -1.09
CA SER A 167 13.86 -11.34 -2.26
C SER A 167 14.29 -12.78 -2.56
N SER A 168 14.49 -13.65 -1.55
CA SER A 168 14.74 -15.08 -1.77
C SER A 168 13.53 -15.80 -2.35
N ALA A 169 12.32 -15.55 -1.84
CA ALA A 169 11.09 -16.15 -2.38
C ALA A 169 10.87 -15.80 -3.85
N LEU A 170 11.04 -14.53 -4.23
CA LEU A 170 10.96 -14.11 -5.63
C LEU A 170 12.02 -14.79 -6.51
N ARG A 171 13.27 -14.83 -6.05
CA ARG A 171 14.36 -15.49 -6.79
C ARG A 171 14.11 -16.98 -6.96
N ASP A 172 13.61 -17.65 -5.93
CA ASP A 172 13.35 -19.09 -5.96
C ASP A 172 12.22 -19.39 -6.95
N TYR A 173 11.16 -18.58 -6.98
CA TYR A 173 10.13 -18.68 -8.01
C TYR A 173 10.70 -18.49 -9.42
N LEU A 174 11.44 -17.41 -9.66
CA LEU A 174 11.99 -17.11 -10.98
C LEU A 174 13.00 -18.19 -11.44
N LYS A 175 13.81 -18.76 -10.54
CA LYS A 175 14.69 -19.90 -10.83
C LYS A 175 13.92 -21.16 -11.19
N SER A 176 12.73 -21.36 -10.61
CA SER A 176 11.90 -22.53 -10.87
C SER A 176 11.25 -22.53 -12.27
N LEU A 177 11.20 -21.37 -12.93
CA LEU A 177 10.65 -21.23 -14.27
C LEU A 177 11.53 -21.90 -15.34
N PRO A 178 10.97 -22.28 -16.50
CA PRO A 178 11.76 -22.71 -17.64
C PRO A 178 12.81 -21.64 -18.02
N SER A 179 14.08 -22.04 -18.12
CA SER A 179 15.22 -21.12 -18.31
C SER A 179 15.48 -20.14 -17.16
N GLY A 180 14.98 -20.41 -15.96
CA GLY A 180 15.17 -19.57 -14.77
C GLY A 180 16.64 -19.30 -14.41
N ASP A 181 17.55 -20.22 -14.73
CA ASP A 181 19.01 -20.03 -14.58
C ASP A 181 19.57 -18.89 -15.44
N GLN A 182 18.87 -18.48 -16.50
CA GLN A 182 19.24 -17.31 -17.32
C GLN A 182 18.64 -16.02 -16.77
N ILE A 183 17.62 -16.11 -15.91
CA ILE A 183 16.93 -14.98 -15.29
C ILE A 183 17.60 -14.62 -13.96
N VAL A 184 18.04 -15.61 -13.18
CA VAL A 184 18.60 -15.38 -11.86
C VAL A 184 20.02 -15.93 -11.75
N ASN A 185 20.98 -15.04 -11.51
CA ASN A 185 22.37 -15.38 -11.29
C ASN A 185 22.77 -15.05 -9.84
N GLY A 186 22.88 -16.08 -8.99
CA GLY A 186 23.15 -15.90 -7.57
C GLY A 186 22.03 -15.11 -6.89
N THR A 187 22.31 -13.85 -6.56
CA THR A 187 21.36 -12.91 -5.94
C THR A 187 20.79 -11.86 -6.89
N GLU A 188 21.25 -11.82 -8.14
CA GLU A 188 20.82 -10.84 -9.14
C GLU A 188 19.69 -11.41 -10.00
N ILE A 189 18.72 -10.57 -10.34
CA ILE A 189 17.63 -10.86 -11.28
C ILE A 189 17.85 -10.01 -12.54
N ASP A 190 17.94 -10.64 -13.70
CA ASP A 190 17.95 -9.97 -15.00
C ASP A 190 16.50 -9.74 -15.47
N TYR A 191 15.94 -8.59 -15.06
CA TYR A 191 14.58 -8.18 -15.40
C TYR A 191 14.33 -8.07 -16.92
N SER A 192 15.38 -7.91 -17.73
CA SER A 192 15.24 -7.84 -19.19
C SER A 192 14.77 -9.15 -19.82
N LYS A 193 14.98 -10.28 -19.11
CA LYS A 193 14.58 -11.62 -19.55
C LYS A 193 13.13 -11.96 -19.20
N LEU A 194 12.45 -11.16 -18.39
CA LEU A 194 11.08 -11.46 -17.96
C LEU A 194 10.06 -11.46 -19.12
N ASN A 195 10.37 -10.78 -20.22
CA ASN A 195 9.56 -10.82 -21.44
C ASN A 195 9.70 -12.13 -22.23
N THR A 196 10.64 -13.01 -21.89
CA THR A 196 10.77 -14.34 -22.51
C THR A 196 10.06 -15.43 -21.71
N VAL A 197 9.51 -15.09 -20.55
CA VAL A 197 8.77 -16.02 -19.68
C VAL A 197 7.36 -16.21 -20.22
N ASP A 198 6.92 -17.47 -20.29
CA ASP A 198 5.51 -17.82 -20.47
C ASP A 198 4.83 -17.76 -19.09
N TRP A 199 4.10 -16.68 -18.83
CA TRP A 199 3.59 -16.37 -17.51
C TRP A 199 2.30 -17.16 -17.21
N ASP A 200 2.39 -18.02 -16.20
CA ASP A 200 1.21 -18.50 -15.47
C ASP A 200 0.84 -17.47 -14.40
N VAL A 201 -0.09 -16.57 -14.75
CA VAL A 201 -0.48 -15.42 -13.92
C VAL A 201 -1.06 -15.87 -12.59
N ASP A 202 -1.89 -16.92 -12.59
CA ASP A 202 -2.55 -17.43 -11.39
C ASP A 202 -1.52 -18.06 -10.45
N LYS A 203 -0.60 -18.87 -10.99
CA LYS A 203 0.49 -19.45 -10.19
C LYS A 203 1.43 -18.39 -9.63
N PHE A 204 1.71 -17.33 -10.38
CA PHE A 204 2.53 -16.24 -9.88
C PHE A 204 1.81 -15.45 -8.78
N GLN A 205 0.50 -15.19 -8.94
CA GLN A 205 -0.33 -14.55 -7.92
C GLN A 205 -0.31 -15.37 -6.62
N GLU A 206 -0.57 -16.68 -6.71
CA GLU A 206 -0.51 -17.61 -5.56
C GLU A 206 0.87 -17.55 -4.89
N THR A 207 1.95 -17.58 -5.67
CA THR A 207 3.32 -17.46 -5.14
C THR A 207 3.50 -16.17 -4.34
N VAL A 208 3.06 -15.03 -4.86
CA VAL A 208 3.19 -13.73 -4.18
C VAL A 208 2.36 -13.69 -2.90
N ASP A 209 1.15 -14.23 -2.93
CA ASP A 209 0.21 -14.23 -1.80
C ASP A 209 0.65 -15.16 -0.66
N GLU A 210 1.30 -16.28 -0.98
CA GLU A 210 1.78 -17.25 0.03
C GLU A 210 3.19 -16.95 0.56
N SER A 211 3.95 -16.15 -0.18
CA SER A 211 5.35 -15.83 0.15
C SER A 211 5.47 -14.91 1.37
N MET A 212 6.60 -15.04 2.05
CA MET A 212 7.01 -14.05 3.03
C MET A 212 7.19 -12.68 2.35
N GLN A 213 6.84 -11.62 3.07
CA GLN A 213 6.98 -10.24 2.67
C GLN A 213 8.10 -9.60 3.49
N GLY A 214 9.05 -8.97 2.81
CA GLY A 214 9.99 -8.04 3.45
C GLY A 214 9.31 -6.70 3.63
N ALA A 215 9.05 -6.31 4.87
CA ALA A 215 8.42 -5.05 5.24
C ALA A 215 9.42 -4.14 5.97
N PHE A 216 9.47 -2.89 5.56
CA PHE A 216 10.34 -1.86 6.12
C PHE A 216 9.50 -0.65 6.50
N CYS A 217 9.74 -0.10 7.70
CA CYS A 217 9.21 1.20 8.09
C CYS A 217 10.30 2.05 8.72
N ARG A 218 10.20 3.36 8.48
CA ARG A 218 11.13 4.36 8.99
C ARG A 218 10.38 5.53 9.62
N GLY A 219 10.79 5.84 10.84
CA GLY A 219 10.54 7.07 11.55
C GLY A 219 11.82 7.88 11.79
N GLU A 220 11.71 9.02 12.47
CA GLU A 220 12.90 9.80 12.87
C GLU A 220 13.68 9.02 13.93
N GLY A 221 14.87 8.52 13.58
CA GLY A 221 15.73 7.72 14.47
C GLY A 221 15.40 6.22 14.59
N ASN A 222 14.23 5.77 14.10
CA ASN A 222 13.83 4.37 14.13
C ASN A 222 13.68 3.80 12.72
N ALA A 223 14.32 2.67 12.45
CA ALA A 223 14.14 1.91 11.22
C ALA A 223 13.93 0.43 11.57
N ILE A 224 12.86 -0.15 11.07
CA ILE A 224 12.46 -1.52 11.36
C ILE A 224 12.33 -2.26 10.05
N TYR A 225 13.01 -3.40 9.95
CA TYR A 225 12.81 -4.37 8.89
C TYR A 225 12.26 -5.66 9.50
N ARG A 226 11.19 -6.20 8.93
CA ARG A 226 10.56 -7.46 9.35
C ARG A 226 10.23 -8.29 8.13
N VAL A 227 10.39 -9.59 8.28
CA VAL A 227 9.92 -10.57 7.31
C VAL A 227 8.68 -11.21 7.92
N THR A 228 7.54 -11.08 7.25
CA THR A 228 6.23 -11.51 7.78
C THR A 228 5.35 -12.10 6.69
N LYS A 229 4.27 -12.81 7.07
CA LYS A 229 3.20 -13.18 6.14
C LYS A 229 2.09 -12.13 6.17
N PHE A 230 1.21 -12.16 5.18
CA PHE A 230 -0.06 -11.47 5.27
C PHE A 230 -0.88 -12.02 6.45
N PRO A 231 -1.71 -11.18 7.11
CA PRO A 231 -2.49 -11.59 8.27
C PRO A 231 -3.49 -12.68 7.91
N GLU A 232 -3.54 -13.74 8.71
CA GLU A 232 -4.64 -14.72 8.67
C GLU A 232 -5.89 -14.09 9.29
N ILE A 233 -7.01 -14.13 8.58
CA ILE A 233 -8.26 -13.47 8.97
C ILE A 233 -9.19 -14.51 9.59
N GLY A 234 -9.46 -14.38 10.89
CA GLY A 234 -10.44 -15.23 11.57
C GLY A 234 -11.85 -14.64 11.57
N CYS A 235 -11.95 -13.31 11.65
CA CYS A 235 -13.22 -12.59 11.54
C CYS A 235 -13.17 -11.64 10.34
N PRO A 236 -13.74 -12.01 9.17
CA PRO A 236 -13.78 -11.12 8.02
C PRO A 236 -14.77 -9.98 8.23
N TYR A 237 -14.47 -8.81 7.66
CA TYR A 237 -15.38 -7.69 7.70
C TYR A 237 -16.60 -7.98 6.82
N ILE A 238 -17.79 -7.79 7.38
CA ILE A 238 -19.05 -7.89 6.63
C ILE A 238 -19.62 -6.47 6.51
N ALA A 239 -19.66 -5.96 5.28
CA ALA A 239 -20.24 -4.66 5.02
C ALA A 239 -21.73 -4.66 5.43
N PRO A 240 -22.20 -3.63 6.16
CA PRO A 240 -23.61 -3.52 6.51
C PRO A 240 -24.46 -3.39 5.25
N ASP A 241 -25.66 -3.98 5.28
CA ASP A 241 -26.61 -3.86 4.17
C ASP A 241 -27.08 -2.40 4.05
N GLN A 242 -26.62 -1.74 3.00
CA GLN A 242 -26.96 -0.33 2.72
C GLN A 242 -28.39 -0.17 2.20
N CYS A 243 -29.11 -1.27 1.92
CA CYS A 243 -30.49 -1.22 1.44
C CYS A 243 -31.51 -1.12 2.58
N THR A 244 -31.10 -1.26 3.84
CA THR A 244 -32.02 -1.36 5.00
C THR A 244 -31.80 -0.31 6.09
N THR A 245 -30.81 0.58 5.95
CA THR A 245 -30.47 1.59 6.97
C THR A 245 -30.85 3.01 6.52
N GLU A 246 -31.67 3.70 7.32
CA GLU A 246 -31.92 5.13 7.17
C GLU A 246 -30.60 5.90 7.32
N ALA A 247 -30.36 6.85 6.42
CA ALA A 247 -29.13 7.63 6.36
C ALA A 247 -28.87 8.35 7.68
N THR A 248 -27.81 7.96 8.39
CA THR A 248 -27.31 8.73 9.52
C THR A 248 -26.61 9.99 9.03
N GLU A 249 -26.94 11.12 9.66
CA GLU A 249 -26.40 12.45 9.33
C GLU A 249 -24.86 12.47 9.39
N ALA A 250 -24.25 13.06 8.36
CA ALA A 250 -22.83 13.33 8.32
C ALA A 250 -22.47 14.37 9.40
N THR A 251 -21.46 14.08 10.22
CA THR A 251 -20.95 15.05 11.20
C THR A 251 -20.30 16.24 10.48
N GLU A 252 -20.83 17.44 10.70
CA GLU A 252 -20.22 18.70 10.30
C GLU A 252 -18.92 18.95 11.08
N GLY A 253 -17.79 18.58 10.48
CA GLY A 253 -16.44 18.86 10.97
C GLY A 253 -15.51 19.11 9.80
N GLY A 254 -15.69 20.22 9.10
CA GLY A 254 -14.92 20.53 7.90
C GLY A 254 -13.49 20.95 8.21
N VAL A 255 -12.51 20.06 7.98
CA VAL A 255 -11.12 20.45 7.76
C VAL A 255 -10.89 20.56 6.25
N VAL A 256 -10.65 21.78 5.75
CA VAL A 256 -10.29 22.00 4.35
C VAL A 256 -8.79 21.77 4.18
N LEU A 257 -8.38 20.58 3.76
CA LEU A 257 -7.05 20.36 3.21
C LEU A 257 -7.09 20.49 1.69
N ARG A 258 -6.87 21.71 1.18
CA ARG A 258 -6.57 21.94 -0.24
C ARG A 258 -5.09 22.23 -0.39
N ALA A 259 -4.29 21.20 -0.65
CA ALA A 259 -2.94 21.36 -1.14
C ALA A 259 -2.59 20.21 -2.10
N SER A 260 -2.20 20.59 -3.31
CA SER A 260 -1.57 19.72 -4.31
C SER A 260 -0.16 19.36 -3.84
N VAL A 261 -0.02 18.32 -3.00
CA VAL A 261 1.27 17.88 -2.41
C VAL A 261 1.88 16.68 -3.16
N ALA A 262 1.17 16.10 -4.14
CA ALA A 262 1.63 14.93 -4.88
C ALA A 262 3.04 15.08 -5.50
N LEU A 263 3.46 16.31 -5.87
CA LEU A 263 4.77 16.55 -6.48
C LEU A 263 5.94 16.60 -5.46
N LEU A 264 5.69 16.98 -4.20
CA LEU A 264 6.73 17.08 -3.16
C LEU A 264 6.99 15.72 -2.48
N LEU A 265 5.99 14.85 -2.38
CA LEU A 265 6.10 13.52 -1.78
C LEU A 265 6.96 12.55 -2.63
N LEU A 266 6.83 12.62 -3.96
CA LEU A 266 7.70 11.89 -4.89
C LEU A 266 9.17 12.37 -4.82
N LEU A 267 9.40 13.65 -4.54
CA LEU A 267 10.75 14.22 -4.35
C LEU A 267 11.38 13.82 -3.00
N SER A 268 10.60 13.59 -1.94
CA SER A 268 11.12 13.06 -0.66
C SER A 268 11.45 11.57 -0.71
N LEU A 269 10.70 10.77 -1.49
CA LEU A 269 11.04 9.37 -1.77
C LEU A 269 12.43 9.25 -2.43
N LEU A 270 12.75 10.13 -3.38
CA LEU A 270 14.07 10.22 -4.02
C LEU A 270 15.21 10.52 -3.03
N ALA A 271 14.96 11.30 -1.97
CA ALA A 271 15.98 11.60 -0.97
C ALA A 271 16.20 10.45 0.03
N ALA A 272 15.16 9.64 0.29
CA ALA A 272 15.21 8.54 1.25
C ALA A 272 15.85 7.25 0.70
N THR A 273 15.88 7.06 -0.63
CA THR A 273 16.51 5.91 -1.31
C THR A 273 17.97 6.16 -1.73
N LEU A 274 18.46 7.40 -1.59
CA LEU A 274 19.84 7.81 -1.93
C LEU A 274 20.75 8.04 -0.70
N GLY A 275 20.35 7.55 0.48
CA GLY A 275 21.10 7.65 1.73
C GLY A 275 21.38 6.30 2.37
#